data_AF-A0A7C3WSX2-F1
#
_entry.id   AF-A0A7C3WSX2-F1
#
_cell.length_a   1.000
_cell.length_b   1.000
_cell.length_c   1.000
_cell.angle_alpha   90.00
_cell.angle_beta   90.00
_cell.angle_gamma   90.00
#
_symmetry.space_group_name_H-M   'P 1'
#
loop_
_entity.id
_entity.type
_entity.pdbx_description
1 polymer ?
#
loop_
_entity_poly.entity_id
_entity_poly.type
_entity_poly.pdbx_seq_one_letter_code
_entity_poly.pdbx_strand_id
1 'polypeptide(L)' 'MKPGSPRQRSSSLLEEVEEAPLQRVLEKLMSLGLGEEECYSAIAAAGLRVEWRGLDPSRAVVRRVPGRPSPESSAQQPGG' A
#
# COMPACT_ATOMS: atom_id res chain seq x y z
N MET A 1 -2.79 17.64 19.98
CA MET A 1 -3.16 16.46 19.18
C MET A 1 -2.03 16.24 18.17
N LYS A 2 -1.17 15.23 18.36
CA LYS A 2 -0.14 14.92 17.35
C LYS A 2 -0.88 14.37 16.13
N PRO A 3 -0.76 15.00 14.93
CA PRO A 3 -1.36 14.43 13.75
C PRO A 3 -0.71 13.06 13.57
N GLY A 4 -1.52 12.00 13.52
CA GLY A 4 -1.01 10.62 13.42
C GLY A 4 0.08 10.53 12.36
N SER A 5 1.11 9.72 12.61
CA SER A 5 2.24 9.59 11.69
C SER A 5 1.76 9.31 10.26
N PRO A 6 2.46 9.79 9.21
CA PRO A 6 2.08 9.55 7.82
C PRO A 6 1.73 8.09 7.53
N ARG A 7 2.45 7.14 8.16
CA ARG A 7 2.17 5.70 8.14
C ARG A 7 0.77 5.29 8.62
N GLN A 8 0.28 5.86 9.71
CA GLN A 8 -1.07 5.56 10.23
C GLN A 8 -2.16 6.08 9.31
N ARG A 9 -1.94 7.27 8.72
CA ARG A 9 -2.91 7.85 7.78
C ARG A 9 -2.92 7.09 6.45
N SER A 10 -1.76 6.64 5.97
CA SER A 10 -1.68 5.81 4.78
C SER A 10 -2.34 4.46 4.96
N SER A 11 -2.19 3.80 6.13
CA SER A 11 -2.81 2.49 6.37
C SER A 11 -4.33 2.59 6.33
N SER A 12 -4.94 3.53 7.04
CA SER A 12 -6.41 3.70 7.03
C SER A 12 -6.94 4.04 5.63
N LEU A 13 -6.22 4.85 4.85
CA LEU A 13 -6.60 5.19 3.48
C LEU A 13 -6.57 3.96 2.56
N LEU A 14 -5.57 3.10 2.72
CA LEU A 14 -5.38 1.89 1.93
C LEU A 14 -6.32 0.76 2.39
N GLU A 15 -6.83 0.81 3.61
CA GLU A 15 -7.81 -0.16 4.11
C GLU A 15 -9.16 -0.06 3.40
N GLU A 16 -9.52 1.13 2.90
CA GLU A 16 -10.76 1.34 2.14
C GLU A 16 -10.60 1.04 0.64
N VAL A 17 -9.37 0.75 0.17
CA VAL A 17 -9.11 0.49 -1.25
C VAL A 17 -9.37 -0.97 -1.57
N GLU A 18 -10.43 -1.24 -2.33
CA GLU A 18 -10.67 -2.54 -2.95
C GLU A 18 -9.98 -2.65 -4.33
N GLU A 19 -10.31 -1.72 -5.23
CA GLU A 19 -9.66 -1.52 -6.53
C GLU A 19 -9.62 -0.02 -6.84
N ALA A 20 -8.44 0.54 -7.11
CA ALA A 20 -8.28 1.95 -7.46
C ALA A 20 -7.11 2.18 -8.43
N PRO A 21 -7.12 3.23 -9.25
CA PRO A 21 -5.98 3.58 -10.11
C PRO A 21 -4.73 3.84 -9.28
N LEU A 22 -3.58 3.28 -9.69
CA LEU A 22 -2.30 3.46 -8.99
C LEU A 22 -1.96 4.94 -8.82
N GLN A 23 -2.13 5.74 -9.87
CA GLN A 23 -1.88 7.18 -9.81
C GLN A 23 -2.69 7.87 -8.70
N ARG A 24 -3.99 7.56 -8.58
CA ARG A 24 -4.84 8.16 -7.54
C ARG A 24 -4.41 7.77 -6.13
N VAL A 25 -3.93 6.53 -5.96
CA VAL A 25 -3.41 6.05 -4.66
C VAL A 25 -2.10 6.76 -4.34
N LEU A 26 -1.17 6.85 -5.29
CA LEU A 26 0.10 7.54 -5.12
C LEU A 26 -0.10 9.02 -4.81
N GLU A 27 -0.96 9.74 -5.54
CA GLU A 27 -1.27 11.15 -5.26
C GLU A 27 -1.75 11.36 -3.82
N LYS A 28 -2.67 10.50 -3.35
CA LYS A 28 -3.18 10.56 -1.97
C LYS A 28 -2.09 10.29 -0.94
N LEU A 29 -1.25 9.29 -1.17
CA LEU A 29 -0.16 8.93 -0.26
C LEU A 29 0.94 10.02 -0.23
N MET A 30 1.31 10.56 -1.39
CA MET A 30 2.25 11.68 -1.48
C MET A 30 1.71 12.94 -0.81
N SER A 31 0.39 13.19 -0.89
CA SER A 31 -0.26 14.29 -0.17
C SER A 31 -0.21 14.12 1.37
N LEU A 32 0.06 12.91 1.87
CA LEU A 32 0.32 12.65 3.30
C LEU A 32 1.79 12.87 3.68
N GLY A 33 2.66 13.19 2.71
CA GLY A 33 4.09 13.40 2.89
C GLY A 33 4.93 12.14 2.72
N LEU A 34 4.40 11.08 2.09
CA LEU A 34 5.19 9.90 1.74
C LEU A 34 5.97 10.15 0.44
N GLY A 35 7.22 9.69 0.39
CA GLY A 35 7.97 9.59 -0.86
C GLY A 35 7.43 8.47 -1.74
N GLU A 36 7.78 8.48 -3.02
CA GLU A 36 7.31 7.49 -3.99
C GLU A 36 7.60 6.04 -3.55
N GLU A 37 8.82 5.74 -3.11
CA GLU A 37 9.20 4.41 -2.61
C GLU A 37 8.38 4.00 -1.37
N GLU A 38 8.17 4.93 -0.43
CA GLU A 38 7.36 4.70 0.76
C GLU A 38 5.90 4.41 0.39
N CYS A 39 5.38 5.02 -0.68
CA CYS A 39 4.02 4.75 -1.17
C CYS A 39 3.88 3.30 -1.64
N TYR A 40 4.83 2.79 -2.43
CA TYR A 40 4.82 1.40 -2.86
C TYR A 40 4.98 0.44 -1.68
N SER A 41 5.84 0.78 -0.71
CA SER A 41 5.98 -0.01 0.51
C SER A 41 4.70 -0.02 1.35
N ALA A 42 3.98 1.11 1.44
CA ALA A 42 2.71 1.21 2.16
C ALA A 42 1.61 0.39 1.46
N ILE A 43 1.52 0.45 0.13
CA ILE A 43 0.61 -0.36 -0.68
C ILE A 43 0.85 -1.85 -0.42
N ALA A 44 2.11 -2.29 -0.50
CA ALA A 44 2.46 -3.69 -0.24
C ALA A 44 2.14 -4.10 1.20
N ALA A 45 2.45 -3.25 2.19
CA ALA A 45 2.17 -3.50 3.59
C ALA A 45 0.67 -3.63 3.90
N ALA A 46 -0.17 -2.89 3.16
CA ALA A 46 -1.63 -2.95 3.26
C ALA A 46 -2.26 -4.20 2.58
N GLY A 47 -1.44 -5.10 2.03
CA GLY A 47 -1.93 -6.30 1.33
C GLY A 47 -2.51 -6.01 -0.06
N LEU A 48 -2.20 -4.84 -0.62
CA LEU A 48 -2.57 -4.45 -1.96
C LEU A 48 -1.47 -4.84 -2.95
N ARG A 49 -1.84 -5.09 -4.21
CA ARG A 49 -0.92 -5.39 -5.31
C ARG A 49 -1.22 -4.49 -6.50
N VAL A 50 -0.16 -4.07 -7.18
CA VAL A 50 -0.26 -3.34 -8.45
C VAL A 50 -0.48 -4.34 -9.59
N GLU A 51 -1.58 -4.19 -10.30
CA GLU A 51 -1.95 -4.92 -11.50
C GLU A 51 -1.78 -4.01 -12.73
N TRP A 52 -0.87 -4.39 -13.63
CA TRP A 52 -0.57 -3.64 -14.85
C TRP A 52 -1.47 -4.10 -15.98
N ARG A 53 -2.43 -3.26 -16.42
CA ARG A 53 -3.33 -3.56 -17.54
C ARG A 53 -2.74 -3.15 -18.90
N GLY A 54 -1.48 -3.50 -19.13
CA GLY A 54 -0.73 -3.19 -20.35
C GLY A 54 0.63 -2.53 -20.06
N LEU A 55 1.23 -1.95 -21.10
CA LEU A 55 2.51 -1.22 -21.03
C LEU A 55 2.37 0.19 -20.46
N ASP A 56 1.14 0.70 -20.38
CA ASP A 56 0.88 2.07 -19.91
C ASP A 56 0.75 2.10 -18.37
N PRO A 57 1.58 2.90 -17.67
CA PRO A 57 1.59 2.96 -16.22
C PRO A 57 0.37 3.70 -15.64
N SER A 58 -0.30 4.56 -16.42
CA SER A 58 -1.54 5.22 -15.99
C SER A 58 -2.73 4.26 -15.96
N ARG A 59 -2.65 3.14 -16.68
CA ARG A 59 -3.63 2.05 -16.62
C ARG A 59 -3.39 1.05 -15.48
N ALA A 60 -2.33 1.23 -14.70
CA ALA A 60 -2.07 0.38 -13.55
C ALA A 60 -3.13 0.62 -12.47
N VAL A 61 -3.64 -0.47 -11.90
CA VAL A 61 -4.59 -0.43 -10.78
C VAL A 61 -3.99 -1.11 -9.57
N VAL A 62 -4.36 -0.66 -8.40
CA VAL A 62 -4.02 -1.30 -7.13
C VAL A 62 -5.25 -2.06 -6.69
N ARG A 63 -5.09 -3.35 -6.43
CA ARG A 63 -6.19 -4.23 -6.00
C ARG A 63 -5.81 -4.99 -4.75
N ARG A 64 -6.77 -5.20 -3.87
CA ARG A 64 -6.59 -6.00 -2.66
C ARG A 64 -6.43 -7.47 -3.01
N VAL A 65 -5.38 -8.09 -2.48
CA VAL A 65 -5.14 -9.51 -2.68
C VAL A 65 -5.88 -10.29 -1.59
N PRO A 66 -6.88 -11.11 -1.94
CA PRO A 66 -7.50 -11.98 -0.97
C PRO A 66 -6.47 -12.99 -0.46
N GLY A 67 -6.23 -13.01 0.85
CA GLY A 67 -5.38 -14.01 1.51
C GLY A 67 -3.93 -13.63 1.77
N ARG A 68 -3.52 -12.35 1.69
CA ARG A 68 -2.21 -11.95 2.22
C ARG A 68 -2.31 -11.72 3.73
N PRO A 69 -1.73 -12.58 4.59
CA PRO A 69 -1.57 -12.24 5.99
C PRO A 69 -0.69 -11.00 6.10
N SER A 70 -1.05 -10.08 7.00
CA SER A 70 -0.25 -8.90 7.34
C SER A 70 1.22 -9.28 7.53
N PRO A 71 2.18 -8.43 7.11
CA PRO A 71 3.61 -8.74 7.21
C PRO A 71 4.16 -8.88 8.65
N GLU A 72 3.31 -8.87 9.68
CA GLU A 72 3.71 -9.24 11.05
C GLU A 72 3.89 -10.75 11.28
N SER A 73 3.62 -11.62 10.30
CA SER A 73 3.74 -13.08 10.47
C SER A 73 4.94 -13.75 9.76
N SER A 74 6.03 -13.01 9.48
CA SER A 74 7.29 -13.60 8.95
C SER A 74 8.54 -13.20 9.73
N ALA A 75 8.41 -12.95 11.03
CA ALA A 75 9.54 -12.93 11.97
C ALA A 75 9.43 -14.08 12.98
N GLN A 76 9.26 -15.31 12.50
CA GLN A 76 9.56 -16.48 13.30
C GLN A 76 10.08 -17.58 12.39
N GLN A 77 11.40 -17.76 12.38
CA GLN A 77 11.96 -19.09 12.25
C GLN A 77 12.90 -19.38 13.44
N PRO A 78 12.72 -20.56 14.07
CA PRO A 78 13.48 -21.05 15.21
C PRO A 78 14.72 -21.87 14.79
N GLY A 79 15.66 -22.07 15.71
CA GLY A 79 16.72 -23.10 15.65
C GLY A 79 18.13 -22.53 15.54
N GLY A 80 19.06 -22.80 16.46
CA GLY A 80 19.05 -23.69 17.62
C GLY A 80 20.27 -23.47 18.51
#